data_AF-A0A0B9G4R3-F1
#
_entry.id   AF-A0A0B9G4R3-F1
#
_cell.length_a   1.000
_cell.length_b   1.000
_cell.length_c   1.000
_cell.angle_alpha   90.00
_cell.angle_beta   90.00
_cell.angle_gamma   90.00
#
_symmetry.space_group_name_H-M   'P 1'
#
loop_
_entity.id
_entity.type
_entity.pdbx_description
1 polymer ?
#
loop_
_entity_poly.entity_id
_entity_poly.type
_entity_poly.pdbx_seq_one_letter_code
_entity_poly.pdbx_strand_id
1 'polypeptide(L)' 'MNRKKKVIETQKAKIKKKNAKMHRSNKPRYISKAERAKMEAEALQAEQSAEQNQTVTAAESEKPTE' A
#
# COMPACT_ATOMS: atom_id res chain seq x y z
N MET A 1 16.06 39.67 11.49
CA MET A 1 14.86 38.84 11.30
C MET A 1 14.17 38.66 12.63
N ASN A 2 12.87 38.93 12.74
CA ASN A 2 12.15 38.71 14.00
C ASN A 2 12.29 37.25 14.45
N ARG A 3 12.47 37.01 15.75
CA ARG A 3 12.66 35.68 16.36
C ARG A 3 11.65 34.64 15.83
N LYS A 4 10.39 35.06 15.66
CA LYS A 4 9.31 34.27 15.06
C LYS A 4 9.64 33.77 13.65
N LYS A 5 10.14 34.64 12.77
CA LYS A 5 10.50 34.28 11.39
C LYS A 5 11.67 33.27 11.36
N LYS A 6 12.68 33.44 12.23
CA LYS A 6 13.83 32.54 12.31
C LYS A 6 13.43 31.11 12.74
N VAL A 7 12.50 31.00 13.68
CA VAL A 7 11.95 29.71 14.12
C VAL A 7 11.21 29.01 12.98
N ILE A 8 10.37 29.75 12.24
CA ILE A 8 9.62 29.22 11.09
C ILE A 8 10.56 28.72 9.99
N GLU A 9 11.59 29.49 9.63
CA GLU A 9 12.57 29.07 8.63
C GLU A 9 13.32 27.82 9.03
N THR A 10 13.74 27.74 10.30
CA THR A 10 14.45 26.58 10.83
C THR A 10 13.58 25.31 10.75
N GLN A 11 12.28 25.42 11.10
CA GLN A 11 11.35 24.30 10.98
C GLN A 11 11.13 23.88 9.53
N LYS A 12 10.93 24.84 8.62
CA LYS A 12 10.78 24.56 7.18
C LYS A 12 12.01 23.86 6.61
N ALA A 13 13.21 24.29 6.98
CA ALA A 13 14.47 23.66 6.56
C ALA A 13 14.57 22.21 7.06
N LYS A 14 14.16 21.93 8.31
CA LYS A 14 14.13 20.57 8.87
C LYS A 14 13.12 19.68 8.14
N ILE A 15 11.91 20.18 7.88
CA ILE A 15 10.87 19.46 7.13
C ILE A 15 11.37 19.14 5.72
N LYS A 16 11.95 20.11 5.02
CA LYS A 16 12.52 19.91 3.67
C LYS A 16 13.62 18.85 3.67
N LYS A 17 14.52 18.85 4.68
CA LYS A 17 15.55 17.82 4.84
C LYS A 17 14.96 16.42 5.12
N LYS A 18 13.88 16.32 5.91
CA LYS A 18 13.20 15.05 6.16
C LYS A 18 12.53 14.53 4.89
N ASN A 19 11.80 15.38 4.18
CA ASN A 19 11.10 15.01 2.95
C ASN A 19 12.06 14.61 1.84
N ALA A 20 13.21 15.29 1.73
CA ALA A 20 14.27 14.93 0.80
C ALA A 20 14.88 13.53 1.07
N LYS A 21 14.83 13.05 2.31
CA LYS A 21 15.29 11.71 2.69
C LYS A 21 14.21 10.63 2.52
N MET A 22 12.94 11.01 2.48
CA MET A 22 11.81 10.08 2.31
C MET A 22 11.38 9.92 0.84
N HIS A 23 12.31 10.09 -0.11
CA HIS A 23 12.04 9.78 -1.50
C HIS A 23 12.08 8.27 -1.73
N ARG A 24 10.91 7.63 -1.67
CA ARG A 24 10.70 6.33 -2.32
C ARG A 24 10.81 6.52 -3.83
N SER A 25 11.70 5.80 -4.49
CA SER A 25 11.73 5.79 -5.95
C SER A 25 10.39 5.28 -6.46
N ASN A 26 9.80 5.95 -7.46
CA ASN A 26 8.55 5.52 -8.08
C ASN A 26 8.69 4.24 -8.94
N LYS A 27 9.85 3.59 -8.86
CA LYS A 27 10.18 2.36 -9.57
C LYS A 27 10.01 1.20 -8.59
N PRO A 28 9.29 0.13 -8.96
CA PRO A 28 9.24 -1.06 -8.13
C PRO A 28 10.67 -1.59 -7.94
N ARG A 29 10.97 -2.05 -6.73
CA ARG A 29 12.27 -2.67 -6.42
C ARG A 29 12.47 -3.84 -7.39
N TYR A 30 13.59 -3.88 -8.10
CA TYR A 30 13.88 -5.04 -8.94
C TYR A 30 14.05 -6.25 -8.03
N ILE A 31 13.18 -7.22 -8.23
CA ILE A 31 13.18 -8.52 -7.57
C ILE A 31 13.63 -9.54 -8.61
N SER A 32 14.31 -10.60 -8.17
CA SER A 32 14.75 -11.65 -9.09
C SER A 32 13.56 -12.34 -9.77
N LYS A 33 13.80 -13.02 -10.91
CA LYS A 33 12.76 -13.78 -11.62
C LYS A 33 12.05 -14.78 -10.71
N ALA A 34 12.79 -15.42 -9.79
CA ALA A 34 12.25 -16.36 -8.82
C ALA A 34 11.34 -15.68 -7.78
N GLU A 35 11.73 -14.52 -7.26
CA GLU A 35 10.92 -13.76 -6.31
C GLU A 35 9.66 -13.18 -6.95
N ARG A 36 9.73 -12.78 -8.23
CA ARG A 36 8.56 -12.32 -8.98
C ARG A 36 7.54 -13.43 -9.19
N ALA A 37 7.99 -14.63 -9.56
CA ALA A 37 7.12 -15.79 -9.71
C ALA A 37 6.45 -16.20 -8.38
N LYS A 38 7.19 -16.12 -7.25
CA LYS A 38 6.62 -16.38 -5.92
C LYS A 38 5.55 -15.37 -5.54
N MET A 39 5.80 -14.07 -5.72
CA MET A 39 4.79 -13.05 -5.42
C MET A 39 3.57 -13.10 -6.35
N GLU A 40 3.75 -13.49 -7.62
CA GLU A 40 2.64 -13.67 -8.56
C GLU A 40 1.78 -14.88 -8.17
N ALA A 41 2.39 -16.00 -7.77
CA ALA A 41 1.67 -17.17 -7.26
C ALA A 41 0.91 -16.86 -5.95
N GLU A 42 1.53 -16.12 -5.02
CA GLU A 42 0.87 -15.68 -3.78
C GLU A 42 -0.27 -14.69 -4.05
N ALA A 43 -0.09 -13.76 -5.00
CA ALA A 43 -1.15 -12.85 -5.42
C ALA A 43 -2.32 -13.60 -6.07
N LEU A 44 -2.05 -14.56 -6.95
CA LEU A 44 -3.11 -15.38 -7.57
C LEU A 44 -3.88 -16.22 -6.54
N GLN A 45 -3.21 -16.76 -5.52
CA GLN A 45 -3.89 -17.47 -4.42
C GLN A 45 -4.75 -16.52 -3.57
N ALA A 46 -4.26 -15.31 -3.32
CA ALA A 46 -5.01 -14.29 -2.58
C ALA A 46 -6.27 -13.85 -3.36
N GLU A 47 -6.15 -13.59 -4.66
CA GLU A 47 -7.31 -13.25 -5.52
C GLU A 47 -8.31 -14.42 -5.61
N GLN A 48 -7.85 -15.66 -5.78
CA GLN A 48 -8.72 -16.84 -5.78
C GLN A 48 -9.46 -17.04 -4.45
N SER A 49 -8.79 -16.77 -3.31
CA SER A 49 -9.42 -16.82 -1.99
C SER A 49 -10.43 -15.67 -1.78
N ALA A 50 -10.21 -14.51 -2.41
CA ALA A 50 -11.13 -13.37 -2.35
C ALA A 50 -12.37 -13.60 -3.23
N GLU A 51 -12.20 -14.17 -4.42
CA GLU A 51 -13.31 -14.55 -5.32
C GLU A 51 -14.18 -15.67 -4.74
N GLN A 52 -13.56 -16.68 -4.12
CA GLN A 52 -14.32 -17.74 -3.44
C GLN A 52 -15.19 -17.17 -2.31
N ASN A 53 -14.70 -16.20 -1.54
CA ASN A 53 -15.47 -15.59 -0.45
C ASN A 53 -16.69 -14.78 -0.91
N GLN A 54 -16.71 -14.24 -2.14
CA GLN A 54 -17.90 -13.54 -2.68
C GLN A 54 -18.97 -14.51 -3.17
N THR A 55 -18.60 -15.71 -3.62
CA THR A 55 -19.56 -16.71 -4.11
C THR A 55 -20.32 -17.40 -2.97
N VAL A 56 -19.72 -17.58 -1.79
CA VAL A 56 -20.40 -18.22 -0.65
C VAL A 56 -21.43 -17.29 0.02
N THR A 57 -21.22 -15.97 0.00
CA THR A 57 -22.15 -15.02 0.62
C THR A 57 -23.45 -14.79 -0.18
N ALA A 58 -23.43 -15.04 -1.49
CA ALA A 58 -24.62 -14.91 -2.34
C ALA A 58 -25.53 -16.16 -2.29
N ALA A 59 -24.99 -17.33 -1.94
CA ALA A 59 -25.73 -18.60 -1.92
C ALA A 59 -26.52 -18.83 -0.60
N GLU A 60 -26.20 -18.16 0.50
CA GLU A 60 -26.92 -18.32 1.78
C GLU A 60 -28.19 -17.44 1.86
N SER A 61 -28.35 -16.42 1.00
CA SER A 61 -29.51 -15.52 1.01
C SER A 61 -30.73 -15.99 0.19
N GLU A 62 -30.63 -17.11 -0.53
CA GLU A 62 -31.73 -17.67 -1.34
C GLU A 62 -32.30 -18.99 -0.79
N LYS A 63 -32.37 -19.16 0.54
CA LYS A 63 -33.25 -20.20 1.09
C LYS A 63 -34.67 -19.63 1.21
N PRO A 64 -35.65 -20.10 0.41
CA PRO A 64 -37.03 -19.72 0.61
C PRO A 64 -37.50 -20.33 1.93
N THR A 65 -37.92 -19.49 2.87
CA THR A 65 -38.68 -19.92 4.03
C THR A 65 -40.06 -20.37 3.55
N GLU A 66 -40.31 -21.69 3.64
CA GLU A 66 -41.62 -22.33 3.46
C GLU A 66 -42.60 -21.92 4.57
#